data_AF-A0AAW2GJU6-F1
#
_entry.id   AF-A0AAW2GJU6-F1
#
_cell.length_a   1.000
_cell.length_b   1.000
_cell.length_c   1.000
_cell.angle_alpha   90.00
_cell.angle_beta   90.00
_cell.angle_gamma   90.00
#
_symmetry.space_group_name_H-M   'P 1'
#
loop_
_entity.id
_entity.type
_entity.pdbx_description
1 polymer ?
#
loop_
_entity_poly.entity_id
_entity_poly.type
_entity_poly.pdbx_seq_one_letter_code
_entity_poly.pdbx_strand_id
1 'polypeptide(L)'
;MRRKNQPGKWRQIKKRYSDVKEGQTGQTYVISGEAQAALSAVVESILEEYLRDTKNLATAAGKSCVTPEEMEKALRKLCLRLSAQPSTASKQKVNTPREDV
;
A
#
# COMPACT_ATOMS: atom_id res chain seq x y z
N MET A 1 -28.26 12.44 32.79
CA MET A 1 -28.36 11.96 31.39
C MET A 1 -27.20 11.00 31.09
N ARG A 2 -27.52 9.73 30.79
CA ARG A 2 -26.56 8.64 30.56
C ARG A 2 -26.06 8.71 29.11
N ARG A 3 -24.78 9.06 28.90
CA ARG A 3 -24.15 9.05 27.57
C ARG A 3 -24.01 7.59 27.10
N LYS A 4 -24.75 7.22 26.06
CA LYS A 4 -24.72 5.88 25.44
C LYS A 4 -23.37 5.64 24.77
N ASN A 5 -22.89 4.41 24.95
CA ASN A 5 -21.57 3.92 24.58
C ASN A 5 -21.24 4.13 23.10
N GLN A 6 -20.15 4.85 22.80
CA GLN A 6 -19.45 4.65 21.53
C GLN A 6 -18.78 3.26 21.53
N PRO A 7 -18.76 2.52 20.40
CA PRO A 7 -18.30 1.15 20.37
C PRO A 7 -16.82 1.08 20.75
N GLY A 8 -16.49 0.41 21.86
CA GLY A 8 -15.13 0.30 22.39
C GLY A 8 -14.12 -0.30 21.39
N LYS A 9 -14.61 -1.05 20.40
CA LYS A 9 -13.81 -1.63 19.31
C LYS A 9 -13.01 -0.57 18.53
N TRP A 10 -13.62 0.59 18.24
CA TRP A 10 -12.92 1.67 17.50
C TRP A 10 -11.85 2.36 18.35
N ARG A 11 -12.10 2.55 19.65
CA ARG A 11 -11.09 3.09 20.57
C ARG A 11 -9.90 2.15 20.69
N GLN A 12 -10.12 0.84 20.71
CA GLN A 12 -9.06 -0.16 20.86
C GLN A 12 -8.20 -0.28 19.60
N ILE A 13 -8.79 -0.20 18.41
CA ILE A 13 -8.05 -0.12 17.14
C ILE A 13 -7.20 1.15 17.13
N LYS A 14 -7.78 2.31 17.44
CA LYS A 14 -7.05 3.58 17.48
C LYS A 14 -5.89 3.56 18.47
N LYS A 15 -6.09 2.93 19.64
CA LYS A 15 -5.04 2.76 20.67
C LYS A 15 -3.88 1.88 20.19
N ARG A 16 -4.17 0.78 19.48
CA ARG A 16 -3.14 -0.09 18.90
C ARG A 16 -2.31 0.62 17.84
N TYR A 17 -2.88 1.51 17.04
CA TYR A 17 -2.13 2.30 16.06
C TYR A 17 -1.18 3.32 16.70
N SER A 18 -1.54 3.87 17.86
CA SER A 18 -0.69 4.81 18.60
C SER A 18 0.43 4.13 19.41
N ASP A 19 0.25 2.87 19.82
CA ASP A 19 1.26 2.09 20.56
C ASP A 19 2.35 1.49 19.66
N VAL A 20 2.18 1.50 18.34
CA VAL A 20 3.24 1.16 17.36
C VAL A 20 4.14 2.39 17.15
N LYS A 21 4.73 2.90 18.23
CA LYS A 21 5.68 4.03 18.16
C LYS A 21 7.05 3.75 18.77
N GLU A 22 7.26 2.63 19.43
CA GLU A 22 8.58 2.29 19.98
C GLU A 22 8.91 0.82 19.72
N GLY A 23 9.45 0.53 18.54
CA GLY A 23 10.00 -0.80 18.29
C GLY A 23 10.07 -1.16 16.83
N GLN A 24 11.21 -0.83 16.22
CA GLN A 24 11.77 -1.42 15.01
C GLN A 24 11.24 -0.92 13.65
N THR A 25 12.20 -0.48 12.81
CA THR A 25 12.18 -0.30 11.33
C THR A 25 11.80 1.06 10.72
N GLY A 26 11.80 2.15 11.47
CA GLY A 26 11.58 3.49 10.90
C GLY A 26 12.84 4.15 10.31
N GLN A 27 13.46 3.59 9.26
CA GLN A 27 14.32 4.44 8.41
C GLN A 27 13.39 5.42 7.70
N THR A 28 13.24 6.62 8.26
CA THR A 28 12.52 7.69 7.59
C THR A 28 13.44 8.18 6.47
N TYR A 29 13.24 7.66 5.26
CA TYR A 29 13.96 8.14 4.10
C TYR A 29 13.62 9.61 3.87
N VAL A 30 14.64 10.46 3.80
CA VAL A 30 14.47 11.85 3.40
C VAL A 30 14.24 11.85 1.89
N ILE A 31 13.00 12.14 1.48
CA ILE A 31 12.60 12.26 0.09
C ILE A 31 12.26 13.72 -0.20
N SER A 32 12.46 14.17 -1.45
CA SER A 32 12.03 15.51 -1.86
C SER A 32 10.50 15.62 -1.82
N GLY A 33 9.97 16.85 -1.68
CA GLY A 33 8.53 17.08 -1.71
C GLY A 33 7.88 16.60 -3.01
N GLU A 34 8.57 16.74 -4.14
CA GLU A 34 8.13 16.23 -5.44
C GLU A 34 8.10 14.70 -5.48
N ALA A 35 9.14 14.03 -4.95
CA ALA A 35 9.17 12.58 -4.86
C ALA A 35 8.05 12.06 -3.94
N GLN A 36 7.78 12.76 -2.84
CA GLN A 36 6.65 12.45 -1.97
C GLN A 36 5.31 12.58 -2.71
N ALA A 37 5.08 13.68 -3.43
CA ALA A 37 3.85 13.89 -4.19
C ALA A 37 3.66 12.80 -5.27
N ALA A 38 4.72 12.43 -5.97
CA ALA A 38 4.69 11.35 -6.95
C ALA A 38 4.35 10.00 -6.29
N LEU A 39 4.99 9.67 -5.17
CA LEU A 39 4.69 8.45 -4.42
C LEU A 39 3.24 8.44 -3.89
N SER A 40 2.75 9.57 -3.40
CA SER A 40 1.35 9.71 -2.97
C SER A 40 0.37 9.44 -4.11
N ALA A 41 0.59 10.04 -5.29
CA ALA A 41 -0.26 9.80 -6.46
C ALA A 41 -0.26 8.33 -6.91
N VAL A 42 0.91 7.67 -6.83
CA VAL A 42 1.03 6.23 -7.12
C VAL A 42 0.23 5.40 -6.10
N VAL A 43 0.34 5.70 -4.80
CA VAL A 43 -0.42 5.00 -3.76
C VAL A 43 -1.93 5.21 -3.93
N GLU A 44 -2.37 6.43 -4.24
CA GLU A 44 -3.77 6.73 -4.53
C GLU A 44 -4.29 5.90 -5.71
N SER A 45 -3.54 5.86 -6.80
CA SER A 45 -3.89 5.06 -7.99
C SER A 45 -3.98 3.55 -7.68
N ILE A 46 -3.05 3.03 -6.87
CA ILE A 46 -3.06 1.63 -6.43
C ILE A 46 -4.30 1.33 -5.58
N LEU A 47 -4.66 2.24 -4.66
CA LEU A 47 -5.84 2.08 -3.81
C LEU A 47 -7.15 2.15 -4.62
N GLU A 48 -7.24 3.04 -5.59
CA GLU A 48 -8.40 3.12 -6.47
C GLU A 48 -8.61 1.83 -7.27
N GLU A 49 -7.53 1.26 -7.80
CA GLU A 49 -7.61 -0.01 -8.52
C GLU A 49 -8.03 -1.16 -7.59
N TYR A 50 -7.44 -1.22 -6.39
CA TYR A 50 -7.82 -2.19 -5.36
C TYR A 50 -9.31 -2.13 -5.03
N LEU A 51 -9.85 -0.93 -4.82
CA LEU A 51 -11.28 -0.73 -4.52
C LEU A 51 -12.18 -1.11 -5.70
N ARG A 52 -11.72 -0.88 -6.93
CA ARG A 52 -12.44 -1.31 -8.14
C ARG A 52 -12.49 -2.83 -8.24
N ASP A 53 -11.36 -3.50 -8.02
CA ASP A 53 -11.28 -4.96 -8.10
C ASP A 53 -12.09 -5.65 -6.99
N THR A 54 -12.06 -5.12 -5.77
CA THR A 54 -12.90 -5.65 -4.67
C THR A 54 -14.39 -5.53 -4.97
N LYS A 55 -14.83 -4.39 -5.51
CA LYS A 55 -16.22 -4.19 -5.93
C LYS A 55 -16.61 -5.15 -7.06
N ASN A 56 -15.72 -5.35 -8.04
CA ASN A 56 -15.96 -6.29 -9.13
C ASN A 56 -16.08 -7.73 -8.63
N LEU A 57 -15.23 -8.16 -7.69
CA LEU A 57 -15.31 -9.48 -7.08
C LEU A 57 -16.62 -9.68 -6.31
N ALA A 58 -17.06 -8.68 -5.55
CA ALA A 58 -18.33 -8.75 -4.81
C ALA A 58 -19.52 -8.82 -5.78
N THR A 59 -19.49 -8.00 -6.84
CA THR A 59 -20.52 -7.99 -7.89
C THR A 59 -20.57 -9.32 -8.63
N ALA A 60 -19.41 -9.88 -9.00
CA ALA A 60 -19.31 -11.19 -9.66
C ALA A 60 -19.80 -12.34 -8.76
N ALA A 61 -19.68 -12.19 -7.44
CA ALA A 61 -20.22 -13.12 -6.46
C ALA A 61 -21.72 -12.88 -6.15
N GLY A 62 -22.37 -11.91 -6.81
CA GLY A 62 -23.77 -11.55 -6.55
C GLY A 62 -24.01 -10.91 -5.18
N LYS A 63 -22.96 -10.39 -4.53
CA LYS A 63 -23.03 -9.76 -3.22
C LYS A 63 -23.31 -8.26 -3.35
N SER A 64 -24.18 -7.75 -2.48
CA SER A 64 -24.49 -6.31 -2.40
C SER A 64 -23.43 -5.50 -1.66
N CYS A 65 -22.55 -6.16 -0.91
CA CYS A 65 -21.47 -5.55 -0.15
C CYS A 65 -20.15 -6.31 -0.34
N VAL A 66 -19.04 -5.57 -0.17
CA VAL A 66 -17.70 -6.14 -0.17
C VAL A 66 -17.46 -6.81 1.18
N THR A 67 -17.03 -8.07 1.14
CA THR A 67 -16.65 -8.86 2.32
C THR A 67 -15.12 -8.94 2.45
N PRO A 68 -14.58 -9.23 3.64
CA PRO A 68 -13.14 -9.37 3.85
C PRO A 68 -12.47 -10.37 2.90
N GLU A 69 -13.20 -11.39 2.46
CA GLU A 69 -12.72 -12.40 1.51
C GLU A 69 -12.45 -11.80 0.12
N GLU A 70 -13.31 -10.91 -0.37
CA GLU A 70 -13.04 -10.19 -1.64
C GLU A 70 -11.89 -9.20 -1.47
N MET A 71 -11.82 -8.54 -0.31
CA MET A 71 -10.71 -7.63 0.03
C MET A 71 -9.37 -8.35 -0.01
N GLU A 72 -9.28 -9.53 0.59
CA GLU A 72 -8.05 -10.32 0.61
C GLU A 72 -7.71 -10.83 -0.79
N LYS A 73 -8.69 -11.31 -1.54
CA LYS A 73 -8.49 -11.84 -2.90
C LYS A 73 -8.00 -10.75 -3.87
N ALA A 74 -8.59 -9.56 -3.82
CA ALA A 74 -8.13 -8.42 -4.60
C ALA A 74 -6.71 -7.99 -4.20
N LEU A 75 -6.40 -8.00 -2.90
CA LEU A 75 -5.09 -7.57 -2.41
C LEU A 75 -3.99 -8.54 -2.87
N ARG A 76 -4.24 -9.85 -2.76
CA ARG A 76 -3.33 -10.88 -3.27
C ARG A 76 -3.08 -10.72 -4.77
N LYS A 77 -4.14 -10.51 -5.55
CA LYS A 77 -4.04 -10.28 -7.00
C LYS A 77 -3.22 -9.03 -7.32
N LEU A 78 -3.46 -7.93 -6.60
CA LEU A 78 -2.75 -6.67 -6.78
C LEU A 78 -1.26 -6.82 -6.44
N CYS A 79 -0.93 -7.42 -5.29
CA CYS A 79 0.45 -7.66 -4.88
C CYS A 79 1.21 -8.51 -5.90
N LEU A 80 0.59 -9.58 -6.42
CA LEU A 80 1.20 -10.42 -7.46
C LEU A 80 1.56 -9.63 -8.72
N ARG A 81 0.68 -8.72 -9.15
CA ARG A 81 0.92 -7.90 -10.34
C ARG A 81 2.01 -6.86 -10.11
N LEU A 82 2.03 -6.23 -8.93
CA LEU A 82 3.07 -5.26 -8.56
C LEU A 82 4.45 -5.93 -8.38
N SER A 83 4.49 -7.16 -7.88
CA SER A 83 5.74 -7.92 -7.74
C SER A 83 6.20 -8.58 -9.04
N ALA A 84 5.32 -8.77 -10.02
CA ALA A 84 5.65 -9.32 -11.33
C ALA A 84 6.26 -8.31 -12.31
N GLN A 85 6.44 -7.05 -11.90
CA GLN A 85 7.26 -6.10 -12.65
C GLN A 85 8.67 -6.68 -12.76
N PRO A 86 9.21 -6.90 -13.98
CA PRO A 86 10.59 -7.30 -14.13
C PRO A 86 11.42 -6.22 -13.45
N SER A 87 12.23 -6.61 -12.47
CA SER A 87 13.31 -5.75 -12.05
C SER A 87 14.13 -5.52 -13.32
N THR A 88 14.00 -4.34 -13.92
CA THR A 88 15.09 -3.79 -14.70
C THR A 88 16.19 -3.55 -13.69
N ALA A 89 16.89 -4.62 -13.33
CA ALA A 89 18.28 -4.54 -12.98
C ALA A 89 18.96 -3.99 -14.23
N SER A 90 18.88 -2.67 -14.40
CA SER A 90 19.80 -1.91 -15.21
C SER A 90 21.17 -2.19 -14.61
N LYS A 91 21.79 -3.28 -15.05
CA LYS A 91 23.24 -3.42 -15.05
C LYS A 91 23.75 -2.30 -15.95
N GLN A 92 23.83 -1.11 -15.38
CA GLN A 92 24.55 0.00 -15.95
C GLN A 92 26.03 -0.39 -15.85
N LYS A 93 26.46 -1.22 -16.81
CA LYS A 93 27.87 -1.54 -17.03
C LYS A 93 28.49 -0.28 -17.63
N VAL A 94 28.88 0.65 -16.77
CA VAL A 94 29.75 1.77 -17.13
C VAL A 94 31.08 1.15 -17.56
N ASN A 95 31.28 1.02 -18.87
CA ASN A 95 32.61 0.80 -19.42
C ASN A 95 33.22 2.19 -19.58
N THR A 96 34.05 2.61 -18.63
CA THR A 96 34.91 3.79 -18.80
C THR A 96 36.08 3.39 -19.70
N PRO A 97 36.33 4.05 -20.84
CA PRO A 97 37.60 3.88 -21.53
C PRO A 97 38.67 4.59 -20.71
N ARG A 98 39.77 3.88 -20.41
CA ARG A 98 41.01 4.51 -19.94
C ARG A 98 41.61 5.23 -21.14
N GLU A 99 41.71 6.55 -21.09
CA GLU A 99 42.62 7.31 -21.93
C GLU A 99 43.99 7.33 -21.25
N ASP A 100 44.96 6.70 -21.91
CA ASP A 100 46.40 6.79 -21.66
C ASP A 100 46.89 8.14 -22.22
N VAL A 101 47.44 9.01 -21.36
CA VAL A 101 48.48 10.00 -21.69
C VAL A 101 49.42 10.13 -20.50
#